data_AF-A0A183VBP1-F1
#
_entry.id   AF-A0A183VBP1-F1
#
_cell.length_a   1.000
_cell.length_b   1.000
_cell.length_c   1.000
_cell.angle_alpha   90.00
_cell.angle_beta   90.00
_cell.angle_gamma   90.00
#
_symmetry.space_group_name_H-M   'P 1'
#
loop_
_entity.id
_entity.type
_entity.pdbx_description
1 polymer ?
#
loop_
_entity_poly.entity_id
_entity_poly.type
_entity_poly.pdbx_seq_one_letter_code
_entity_poly.pdbx_strand_id
1 'polypeptide(L)'
;LCVSGLPKRNGNEHAREIANMALGFVQSLRTFRVVQMPDERINIRIGMHTGPCVAGVVGLTMPRYCLFGDTVNTASRMESNGKRNRFLI
;
A
#
# COMPACT_ATOMS: atom_id res chain seq x y z
N LEU A 1 2.61 2.99 2.89
CA LEU A 1 1.64 1.98 3.36
C LEU A 1 0.26 2.63 3.36
N CYS A 2 -0.73 2.00 2.73
CA CYS A 2 -2.11 2.46 2.71
C CYS A 2 -3.01 1.29 3.11
N VAL A 3 -4.12 1.58 3.78
CA VAL A 3 -5.07 0.57 4.27
C VAL A 3 -6.51 1.08 4.11
N SER A 4 -7.44 0.14 4.01
CA SER A 4 -8.88 0.42 3.98
C SER A 4 -9.61 -0.52 4.95
N GLY A 5 -10.79 -0.10 5.42
CA GLY A 5 -11.57 -0.80 6.44
C GLY A 5 -11.18 -0.45 7.88
N LEU A 6 -10.40 0.63 8.07
CA LEU A 6 -10.00 1.16 9.37
C LEU A 6 -10.16 2.70 9.42
N PRO A 7 -10.48 3.28 10.59
CA PRO A 7 -10.88 2.60 11.84
C PRO A 7 -12.32 2.04 11.75
N LYS A 8 -13.10 2.47 10.77
CA LYS A 8 -14.44 1.97 10.50
C LYS A 8 -14.38 0.86 9.47
N ARG A 9 -14.95 -0.29 9.79
CA ARG A 9 -15.09 -1.41 8.85
C ARG A 9 -15.99 -1.00 7.68
N ASN A 10 -15.59 -1.37 6.48
CA ASN A 10 -16.33 -1.11 5.23
C ASN A 10 -16.72 -2.41 4.49
N GLY A 11 -16.91 -3.52 5.23
CA GLY A 11 -17.26 -4.80 4.64
C GLY A 11 -16.14 -5.35 3.76
N ASN A 12 -16.46 -5.78 2.53
CA ASN A 12 -15.48 -6.28 1.56
C ASN A 12 -14.93 -5.18 0.64
N GLU A 13 -15.35 -3.93 0.81
CA GLU A 13 -14.95 -2.83 -0.05
C GLU A 13 -13.47 -2.46 0.11
N HIS A 14 -12.85 -2.78 1.25
CA HIS A 14 -11.44 -2.48 1.47
C HIS A 14 -10.51 -3.07 0.40
N ALA A 15 -10.82 -4.28 -0.08
CA ALA A 15 -10.01 -4.94 -1.09
C ALA A 15 -10.10 -4.18 -2.42
N ARG A 16 -11.33 -3.75 -2.79
CA ARG A 16 -11.61 -3.00 -4.01
C ARG A 16 -10.95 -1.63 -3.98
N GLU A 17 -11.06 -0.89 -2.88
CA GLU A 17 -10.45 0.43 -2.74
C GLU A 17 -8.92 0.39 -2.87
N ILE A 18 -8.27 -0.57 -2.20
CA ILE A 18 -6.81 -0.71 -2.25
C ILE A 18 -6.35 -1.19 -3.64
N ALA A 19 -7.08 -2.11 -4.28
CA ALA A 19 -6.79 -2.54 -5.64
C ALA A 19 -6.90 -1.39 -6.65
N ASN A 20 -7.97 -0.60 -6.56
CA ASN A 20 -8.18 0.56 -7.43
C ASN A 20 -7.10 1.62 -7.22
N MET A 21 -6.71 1.90 -5.96
CA MET A 21 -5.62 2.81 -5.65
C MET A 21 -4.30 2.33 -6.28
N ALA A 22 -3.99 1.04 -6.15
CA ALA A 22 -2.79 0.44 -6.72
C ALA A 22 -2.75 0.56 -8.26
N LEU A 23 -3.87 0.26 -8.93
CA LEU A 23 -4.01 0.41 -10.38
C LEU A 23 -3.86 1.88 -10.81
N GLY A 24 -4.49 2.80 -10.08
CA GLY A 24 -4.39 4.24 -10.32
C GLY A 24 -2.95 4.73 -10.28
N PHE A 25 -2.17 4.33 -9.27
CA PHE A 25 -0.75 4.70 -9.19
C PHE A 25 0.06 4.21 -10.39
N VAL A 26 -0.11 2.95 -10.79
CA VAL A 26 0.61 2.40 -11.95
C VAL A 26 0.24 3.14 -13.22
N GLN A 27 -1.04 3.52 -13.39
CA GLN A 27 -1.49 4.28 -14.55
C GLN A 27 -0.92 5.70 -14.56
N SER A 28 -0.97 6.42 -13.42
CA SER A 28 -0.43 7.78 -13.30
C SER A 28 1.08 7.84 -13.52
N LEU A 29 1.83 6.81 -13.10
CA LEU A 29 3.28 6.79 -13.28
C LEU A 29 3.72 6.55 -14.73
N ARG A 30 2.84 6.07 -15.62
CA ARG A 30 3.18 5.94 -17.04
C ARG A 30 3.45 7.31 -17.68
N THR A 31 2.66 8.31 -17.32
CA THR A 31 2.75 9.68 -17.84
C THR A 31 3.58 10.60 -16.95
N PHE A 32 3.79 10.24 -15.68
CA PHE A 32 4.62 11.01 -14.77
C PHE A 32 6.09 11.00 -15.21
N ARG A 33 6.70 12.19 -15.15
CA ARG A 33 8.13 12.42 -15.41
C ARG A 33 8.67 13.35 -14.34
N VAL A 34 9.85 13.00 -13.81
CA VAL A 34 10.54 13.85 -12.85
C VAL A 34 11.25 14.95 -13.61
N VAL A 35 10.95 16.21 -13.27
CA VAL A 35 11.52 17.39 -13.96
C VAL A 35 13.06 17.37 -13.93
N GLN A 36 13.64 16.91 -12.82
CA GLN A 36 15.10 16.83 -12.65
C GLN A 36 15.75 15.62 -13.35
N MET A 37 14.97 14.61 -13.76
CA MET A 37 15.46 13.38 -14.40
C MET A 37 14.46 12.89 -15.46
N PRO A 38 14.34 13.59 -16.60
CA PRO A 38 13.30 13.32 -17.60
C PRO A 38 13.44 11.96 -18.32
N ASP A 39 14.64 11.40 -18.37
CA ASP A 39 14.90 10.09 -19.00
C ASP A 39 14.65 8.90 -18.06
N GLU A 40 14.57 9.15 -16.75
CA GLU A 40 14.31 8.14 -15.75
C GLU A 40 12.81 7.90 -15.58
N ARG A 41 12.40 6.63 -15.62
CA ARG A 41 11.02 6.23 -15.32
C ARG A 41 10.95 5.71 -13.90
N ILE A 42 10.09 6.32 -13.09
CA ILE A 42 9.78 5.80 -11.76
C ILE A 42 9.03 4.47 -11.94
N ASN A 43 9.64 3.41 -11.40
CA ASN A 43 9.02 2.11 -11.33
C ASN A 43 8.64 1.85 -9.88
N ILE A 44 7.37 1.52 -9.66
CA ILE A 44 6.89 1.12 -8.33
C ILE A 44 6.63 -0.37 -8.27
N ARG A 45 6.52 -0.82 -7.03
CA ARG A 45 6.18 -2.19 -6.68
C ARG A 45 5.10 -2.12 -5.61
N ILE A 46 4.07 -2.94 -5.77
CA ILE A 46 2.92 -2.94 -4.88
C ILE A 46 2.64 -4.38 -4.47
N GLY A 47 2.73 -4.63 -3.17
CA GLY A 47 2.21 -5.84 -2.54
C GLY A 47 0.94 -5.50 -1.78
N MET A 48 -0.08 -6.34 -1.93
CA MET A 48 -1.37 -6.19 -1.28
C MET A 48 -1.73 -7.50 -0.58
N HIS A 49 -2.37 -7.42 0.58
CA HIS A 49 -2.92 -8.58 1.25
C HIS A 49 -4.13 -8.16 2.10
N THR A 50 -5.10 -9.05 2.23
CA THR A 50 -6.32 -8.82 3.03
C THR A 50 -6.38 -9.79 4.19
N GLY A 51 -6.71 -9.31 5.38
CA GLY A 51 -6.81 -10.14 6.56
C GLY A 51 -6.97 -9.33 7.85
N PRO A 52 -7.05 -10.00 9.00
CA PRO A 52 -7.14 -9.34 10.29
C PRO A 52 -5.87 -8.54 10.59
N CYS A 53 -6.04 -7.37 11.19
CA CYS A 53 -4.93 -6.56 11.70
C CYS A 53 -5.39 -5.79 12.94
N VAL A 54 -4.42 -5.30 13.69
CA VAL A 54 -4.62 -4.45 14.87
C VAL A 54 -4.11 -3.06 14.52
N ALA A 55 -4.89 -2.03 14.84
CA ALA A 55 -4.49 -0.64 14.64
C ALA A 55 -4.68 0.15 15.94
N GLY A 56 -3.74 1.04 16.24
CA GLY A 56 -3.76 1.82 17.47
C GLY A 56 -2.75 2.96 17.47
N VAL A 57 -2.89 3.87 18.42
CA VAL A 57 -1.95 4.97 18.63
C VAL A 57 -0.87 4.52 19.61
N VAL A 58 0.39 4.66 19.21
CA VAL A 58 1.56 4.28 19.99
C VAL A 58 2.37 5.51 20.37
N GLY A 59 2.76 5.62 21.65
CA GLY A 59 3.58 6.70 22.19
C GLY A 59 2.75 7.79 22.90
N LEU A 60 3.28 8.30 24.02
CA LEU A 60 2.63 9.36 24.82
C LEU A 60 3.07 10.75 24.36
N THR A 61 4.38 10.97 24.16
CA THR A 61 4.92 12.28 23.74
C THR A 61 4.87 12.48 22.23
N MET A 62 4.97 11.40 21.45
CA MET A 62 4.85 11.41 19.99
C MET A 62 3.90 10.30 19.53
N PRO A 63 2.58 10.52 19.61
CA PRO A 63 1.60 9.52 19.21
C PRO A 63 1.64 9.25 17.71
N ARG A 64 1.80 7.98 17.32
CA ARG A 64 1.76 7.52 15.93
C ARG A 64 0.67 6.48 15.75
N TYR A 65 -0.14 6.63 14.71
CA TYR A 65 -1.11 5.61 14.33
C TYR A 65 -0.38 4.46 13.62
N CYS A 66 -0.32 3.31 14.27
CA CYS A 66 0.43 2.15 13.82
C CYS A 66 -0.51 0.97 13.56
N LEU A 67 -0.13 0.15 12.59
CA LEU A 67 -0.78 -1.11 12.27
C LEU A 67 0.15 -2.28 12.52
N PHE A 68 -0.41 -3.36 13.05
CA PHE A 68 0.29 -4.58 13.41
C PHE A 68 -0.50 -5.81 12.98
N GLY A 69 0.20 -6.93 12.84
CA GLY A 69 -0.38 -8.25 12.54
C GLY A 69 0.22 -8.88 11.28
N ASP A 70 -0.03 -10.18 11.13
CA ASP A 70 0.51 -10.98 10.04
C ASP A 70 0.10 -10.47 8.67
N THR A 71 -1.11 -9.92 8.54
CA THR A 71 -1.57 -9.31 7.28
C THR A 71 -0.63 -8.22 6.78
N VAL A 72 -0.12 -7.38 7.69
CA VAL A 72 0.80 -6.28 7.35
C VAL A 72 2.16 -6.86 6.93
N ASN A 73 2.63 -7.87 7.65
CA ASN A 73 3.89 -8.55 7.36
C ASN A 73 3.85 -9.30 6.01
N THR A 74 2.74 -9.97 5.71
CA THR A 74 2.52 -10.66 4.43
C THR A 74 2.48 -9.65 3.29
N ALA A 75 1.70 -8.58 3.40
CA ALA A 75 1.69 -7.51 2.40
C ALA A 75 3.09 -6.91 2.15
N SER A 76 3.86 -6.71 3.22
CA SER A 76 5.26 -6.25 3.14
C SER A 76 6.15 -7.25 2.38
N ARG A 77 6.04 -8.54 2.67
CA ARG A 77 6.77 -9.59 1.93
C ARG A 77 6.34 -9.67 0.46
N MET A 78 5.07 -9.44 0.16
CA MET A 78 4.56 -9.42 -1.22
C MET A 78 5.06 -8.21 -1.98
N GLU A 79 5.22 -7.07 -1.31
CA GLU A 79 5.92 -5.93 -1.91
C GLU A 79 7.38 -6.31 -2.14
N SER A 80 8.14 -6.66 -1.10
CA SER A 80 9.59 -6.85 -1.23
C SER A 80 10.01 -7.95 -2.22
N ASN A 81 9.24 -9.05 -2.31
CA ASN A 81 9.50 -10.15 -3.25
C ASN A 81 8.89 -9.96 -4.65
N GLY A 82 8.07 -8.93 -4.86
CA GLY A 82 7.41 -8.68 -6.14
C GLY A 82 8.37 -8.28 -7.26
N LYS A 83 8.08 -8.67 -8.51
CA LYS A 83 8.79 -8.10 -9.67
C LYS A 83 8.33 -6.65 -9.88
N ARG A 84 9.27 -5.76 -10.25
CA ARG A 84 8.96 -4.36 -10.59
C ARG A 84 7.88 -4.31 -11.69
N ASN A 85 6.95 -3.36 -11.63
CA ASN A 85 5.78 -3.24 -12.53
C ASN A 85 4.79 -4.43 -12.53
N ARG A 86 4.74 -5.25 -11.47
CA ARG A 86 3.71 -6.28 -11.29
C ARG A 86 3.01 -6.14 -9.93
N PHE A 87 1.74 -6.52 -9.91
CA PHE A 87 0.96 -6.71 -8.68
C PHE A 87 1.26 -8.10 -8.10
N LEU A 88 1.54 -8.17 -6.80
CA LEU A 88 1.40 -9.40 -6.04
C LEU A 88 0.24 -9.21 -5.06
N ILE A 89 -0.77 -10.05 -5.20
CA ILE A 89 -2.01 -10.10 -4.40
C ILE A 89 -1.96 -11.34 -3.52
#